data_AF-A0A158F9A0-F1
#
_entry.id   AF-A0A158F9A0-F1
#
_cell.length_a   1.000
_cell.length_b   1.000
_cell.length_c   1.000
_cell.angle_alpha   90.00
_cell.angle_beta   90.00
_cell.angle_gamma   90.00
#
_symmetry.space_group_name_H-M   'P 1'
#
loop_
_entity.id
_entity.type
_entity.pdbx_description
1 polymer ?
#
loop_
_entity_poly.entity_id
_entity_poly.type
_entity_poly.pdbx_seq_one_letter_code
_entity_poly.pdbx_strand_id
1 'polypeptide(L)'
;MVQAIPEIGEEVFSADIADAYADKLDVMLTHRGVDGLTVAQVRERAAPADARGVFISTVTRLDSTIPALPGTQLHRGDVLTLVGARDDVARGAAKLGYVVRATQKTDFVFLGLGALVGIAFGRLSARVGGIDVTLGTGGGCLLAGLLFGWIRSRYPLIGSLPSAAAQILKDFGLCTFIAAVGLSAGADAIRLIREYGVALPIAGIVITLGPALVSLVIGRWLLKLEVPMLLGAIAGQQCSTPAISALVGVTGNSTPVIGYTITYALSNVLLPLMGPLMVGLASKMG
;
A
#
# COMPACT_ATOMS: atom_id res chain seq x y z
N MET A 1 -7.05 29.37 31.13
CA MET A 1 -7.90 28.34 31.76
C MET A 1 -9.06 29.09 32.40
N VAL A 2 -10.17 29.24 31.70
CA VAL A 2 -11.35 29.97 32.21
C VAL A 2 -12.10 28.99 33.11
N GLN A 3 -12.21 29.31 34.40
CA GLN A 3 -12.99 28.49 35.34
C GLN A 3 -14.46 28.56 34.93
N ALA A 4 -15.01 27.43 34.52
CA ALA A 4 -16.42 27.29 34.18
C ALA A 4 -17.27 27.26 35.46
N ILE A 5 -18.37 28.02 35.42
CA ILE A 5 -19.39 28.13 36.46
C ILE A 5 -20.08 26.76 36.63
N PRO A 6 -20.45 26.31 37.85
CA PRO A 6 -20.97 24.96 38.10
C PRO A 6 -22.41 24.69 37.58
N GLU A 7 -22.99 25.58 36.78
CA GLU A 7 -24.40 25.49 36.34
C GLU A 7 -24.61 24.80 34.99
N ILE A 8 -23.54 24.42 34.29
CA ILE A 8 -23.65 23.64 33.06
C ILE A 8 -23.27 22.21 33.43
N GLY A 9 -24.20 21.27 33.22
CA GLY A 9 -24.04 19.86 33.59
C GLY A 9 -22.78 19.20 33.01
N GLU A 10 -22.51 17.97 33.47
CA GLU A 10 -21.34 17.18 33.10
C GLU A 10 -21.13 17.15 31.57
N GLU A 11 -19.92 17.55 31.11
CA GLU A 11 -19.58 17.51 29.68
C GLU A 11 -19.56 16.04 29.21
N VAL A 12 -20.65 15.58 28.63
CA VAL A 12 -20.75 14.24 28.05
C VAL A 12 -20.29 14.28 26.59
N PHE A 13 -19.06 13.86 26.34
CA PHE A 13 -18.55 13.57 24.98
C PHE A 13 -19.09 12.22 24.48
N SER A 14 -20.41 12.10 24.28
CA SER A 14 -20.99 10.92 23.63
C SER A 14 -20.80 11.00 22.11
N ALA A 15 -20.04 10.06 21.55
CA ALA A 15 -19.77 9.95 20.10
C ALA A 15 -21.06 9.89 19.25
N ASP A 16 -22.15 9.34 19.79
CA ASP A 16 -23.42 9.16 19.07
C ASP A 16 -24.18 10.47 18.76
N ILE A 17 -23.99 11.54 19.54
CA ILE A 17 -24.72 12.81 19.33
C ILE A 17 -24.01 13.70 18.30
N ALA A 18 -22.67 13.65 18.26
CA ALA A 18 -21.88 14.40 17.28
C ALA A 18 -22.07 13.86 15.85
N ASP A 19 -22.23 12.54 15.70
CA ASP A 19 -22.47 11.90 14.40
C ASP A 19 -23.87 12.22 13.82
N ALA A 20 -24.82 12.71 14.65
CA ALA A 20 -26.15 13.09 14.19
C ALA A 20 -26.21 14.46 13.48
N TYR A 21 -25.22 15.33 13.66
CA TYR A 21 -25.24 16.73 13.17
C TYR A 21 -24.01 17.18 12.40
N ALA A 22 -22.94 16.38 12.35
CA ALA A 22 -21.72 16.71 11.61
C ALA A 22 -21.52 15.76 10.42
N ASP A 23 -21.46 16.34 9.21
CA ASP A 23 -21.11 15.61 8.00
C ASP A 23 -19.59 15.34 7.99
N LYS A 24 -19.20 14.15 7.51
CA LYS A 24 -17.80 13.74 7.40
C LYS A 24 -17.44 13.60 5.93
N LEU A 25 -16.42 14.33 5.49
CA LEU A 25 -16.00 14.33 4.09
C LEU A 25 -14.49 14.16 3.98
N ASP A 26 -14.08 13.15 3.22
CA ASP A 26 -12.68 12.93 2.89
C ASP A 26 -12.27 13.79 1.69
N VAL A 27 -11.16 14.51 1.83
CA VAL A 27 -10.63 15.43 0.82
C VAL A 27 -9.16 15.14 0.60
N MET A 28 -8.80 14.77 -0.63
CA MET A 28 -7.40 14.61 -1.02
C MET A 28 -6.77 15.99 -1.23
N LEU A 29 -5.73 16.28 -0.46
CA LEU A 29 -5.00 17.53 -0.54
C LEU A 29 -4.22 17.62 -1.85
N THR A 30 -4.68 18.48 -2.74
CA THR A 30 -4.01 18.72 -4.03
C THR A 30 -3.51 20.16 -4.17
N HIS A 31 -3.95 21.09 -3.33
CA HIS A 31 -3.57 22.50 -3.45
C HIS A 31 -2.12 22.75 -2.97
N ARG A 32 -1.29 23.45 -3.77
CA ARG A 32 0.14 23.71 -3.45
C ARG A 32 0.33 24.66 -2.27
N GLY A 33 -0.60 25.59 -2.06
CA GLY A 33 -0.47 26.62 -1.02
C GLY A 33 -0.56 26.08 0.42
N VAL A 34 -0.86 24.78 0.58
CA VAL A 34 -1.08 24.11 1.87
C VAL A 34 -0.03 23.02 2.14
N ASP A 35 0.82 22.75 1.15
CA ASP A 35 1.88 21.74 1.22
C ASP A 35 3.00 22.20 2.16
N GLY A 36 3.37 21.37 3.13
CA GLY A 36 4.37 21.69 4.16
C GLY A 36 3.88 22.59 5.30
N LEU A 37 2.60 23.00 5.29
CA LEU A 37 2.01 23.74 6.41
C LEU A 37 1.51 22.79 7.51
N THR A 38 1.54 23.25 8.75
CA THR A 38 0.93 22.51 9.86
C THR A 38 -0.58 22.71 9.91
N VAL A 39 -1.32 21.76 10.48
CA VAL A 39 -2.78 21.89 10.71
C VAL A 39 -3.12 23.22 11.40
N ALA A 40 -2.31 23.67 12.36
CA ALA A 40 -2.49 24.96 13.01
C ALA A 40 -2.34 26.14 12.04
N GLN A 41 -1.30 26.15 11.21
CA GLN A 41 -1.05 27.22 10.23
C GLN A 41 -2.12 27.26 9.15
N VAL A 42 -2.65 26.11 8.74
CA VAL A 42 -3.76 26.03 7.79
C VAL A 42 -5.03 26.60 8.39
N ARG A 43 -5.32 26.28 9.66
CA ARG A 43 -6.45 26.85 10.40
C ARG A 43 -6.34 28.36 10.56
N GLU A 44 -5.13 28.89 10.81
CA GLU A 44 -4.88 30.33 10.95
C GLU A 44 -4.97 31.08 9.62
N ARG A 45 -4.56 30.45 8.51
CA ARG A 45 -4.63 31.03 7.17
C ARG A 45 -6.00 30.88 6.52
N ALA A 46 -6.84 30.00 7.02
CA ALA A 46 -8.19 29.82 6.52
C ALA A 46 -9.04 31.06 6.89
N ALA A 47 -9.76 31.60 5.91
CA ALA A 47 -10.62 32.74 6.15
C ALA A 47 -11.70 32.38 7.19
N PRO A 48 -12.13 33.31 8.06
CA PRO A 48 -13.12 33.05 9.11
C PRO A 48 -14.43 32.43 8.61
N ALA A 49 -14.80 32.67 7.35
CA ALA A 49 -16.00 32.12 6.71
C ALA A 49 -15.86 30.65 6.26
N ASP A 50 -14.63 30.15 6.11
CA ASP A 50 -14.33 28.78 5.65
C ASP A 50 -13.82 27.88 6.78
N ALA A 51 -13.32 28.46 7.88
CA ALA A 51 -12.80 27.72 9.04
C ALA A 51 -13.80 27.56 10.18
N ARG A 52 -14.88 28.36 10.21
CA ARG A 52 -15.90 28.24 11.25
C ARG A 52 -16.69 26.95 11.04
N GLY A 53 -16.66 26.07 12.05
CA GLY A 53 -17.45 24.84 12.07
C GLY A 53 -16.85 23.66 11.31
N VAL A 54 -15.66 23.79 10.72
CA VAL A 54 -14.96 22.69 10.02
C VAL A 54 -13.69 22.31 10.77
N PHE A 55 -13.60 21.06 11.17
CA PHE A 55 -12.45 20.51 11.86
C PHE A 55 -11.81 19.40 11.02
N ILE A 56 -10.48 19.37 10.98
CA ILE A 56 -9.75 18.22 10.43
C ILE A 56 -9.63 17.21 11.57
N SER A 57 -10.32 16.08 11.48
CA SER A 57 -10.27 15.03 12.52
C SER A 57 -9.07 14.12 12.34
N THR A 58 -8.82 13.72 11.10
CA THR A 58 -7.84 12.69 10.74
C THR A 58 -7.13 13.04 9.44
N VAL A 59 -5.84 12.70 9.37
CA VAL A 59 -5.01 12.81 8.17
C VAL A 59 -4.56 11.41 7.79
N THR A 60 -5.07 10.88 6.68
CA THR A 60 -4.65 9.57 6.16
C THR A 60 -3.55 9.76 5.11
N ARG A 61 -2.38 9.18 5.37
CA ARG A 61 -1.22 9.19 4.47
C ARG A 61 -0.80 7.76 4.18
N LEU A 62 -0.75 7.37 2.90
CA LEU A 62 -0.34 6.01 2.48
C LEU A 62 -1.07 4.89 3.25
N ASP A 63 -2.39 5.00 3.38
CA ASP A 63 -3.26 4.08 4.15
C ASP A 63 -3.00 4.03 5.67
N SER A 64 -2.21 4.95 6.23
CA SER A 64 -2.03 5.10 7.68
C SER A 64 -2.75 6.35 8.19
N THR A 65 -3.59 6.18 9.21
CA THR A 65 -4.32 7.28 9.84
C THR A 65 -3.46 7.96 10.91
N ILE A 66 -3.18 9.24 10.69
CA ILE A 66 -2.42 10.10 11.59
C ILE A 66 -3.41 11.06 12.27
N PRO A 67 -3.35 11.21 13.60
CA PRO A 67 -4.17 12.20 14.28
C PRO A 67 -3.82 13.61 13.80
N ALA A 68 -4.86 14.43 13.56
CA ALA A 68 -4.72 15.80 13.08
C ALA A 68 -4.31 16.76 14.21
N LEU A 69 -3.15 16.51 14.83
CA LEU A 69 -2.57 17.36 15.87
C LEU A 69 -2.17 18.73 15.27
N PRO A 70 -2.15 19.81 16.06
CA PRO A 70 -1.78 21.16 15.58
C PRO A 70 -0.41 21.22 14.88
N GLY A 71 0.53 20.36 15.30
CA GLY A 71 1.87 20.26 14.72
C GLY A 71 2.01 19.31 13.53
N THR A 72 0.96 18.59 13.14
CA THR A 72 1.02 17.66 12.00
C THR A 72 1.21 18.46 10.71
N GLN A 73 2.31 18.19 9.99
CA GLN A 73 2.58 18.78 8.69
C GLN A 73 1.80 18.05 7.60
N LEU A 74 1.04 18.81 6.82
CA LEU A 74 0.26 18.33 5.70
C LEU A 74 1.12 18.26 4.44
N HIS A 75 1.01 17.16 3.71
CA HIS A 75 1.69 16.97 2.43
C HIS A 75 0.67 16.70 1.32
N ARG A 76 1.01 17.10 0.10
CA ARG A 76 0.23 16.74 -1.08
C ARG A 76 0.03 15.22 -1.18
N GLY A 77 -1.21 14.83 -1.45
CA GLY A 77 -1.62 13.43 -1.50
C GLY A 77 -2.17 12.89 -0.19
N ASP A 78 -2.06 13.63 0.92
CA ASP A 78 -2.77 13.30 2.16
C ASP A 78 -4.29 13.38 1.94
N VAL A 79 -5.03 12.48 2.56
CA VAL A 79 -6.50 12.51 2.62
C VAL A 79 -6.91 13.07 3.97
N LEU A 80 -7.57 14.22 3.97
CA LEU A 80 -8.04 14.92 5.16
C LEU A 80 -9.51 14.60 5.37
N THR A 81 -9.87 14.07 6.53
CA THR A 81 -11.27 13.94 6.92
C THR A 81 -11.72 15.24 7.59
N LEU A 82 -12.62 15.93 6.93
CA LEU A 82 -13.25 17.15 7.42
C LEU A 82 -14.56 16.80 8.13
N VAL A 83 -14.78 17.37 9.31
CA VAL A 83 -15.99 17.17 10.13
C VAL A 83 -16.63 18.53 10.40
N GLY A 84 -17.91 18.69 10.08
CA GLY A 84 -18.62 19.95 10.27
C GLY A 84 -20.00 19.99 9.64
N ALA A 85 -20.62 21.17 9.56
CA ALA A 85 -21.89 21.31 8.85
C ALA A 85 -21.69 21.10 7.33
N ARG A 86 -22.66 20.46 6.67
CA ARG A 86 -22.58 20.02 5.27
C ARG A 86 -22.11 21.11 4.30
N ASP A 87 -22.68 22.32 4.41
CA ASP A 87 -22.33 23.44 3.55
C ASP A 87 -20.93 24.00 3.84
N ASP A 88 -20.48 23.93 5.09
CA ASP A 88 -19.17 24.43 5.52
C ASP A 88 -18.06 23.48 5.08
N VAL A 89 -18.29 22.18 5.25
CA VAL A 89 -17.37 21.12 4.81
C VAL A 89 -17.22 21.13 3.28
N ALA A 90 -18.31 21.33 2.53
CA ALA A 90 -18.25 21.45 1.07
C ALA A 90 -17.42 22.65 0.60
N ARG A 91 -17.53 23.81 1.28
CA ARG A 91 -16.71 25.00 0.99
C ARG A 91 -15.24 24.79 1.32
N GLY A 92 -14.94 24.20 2.49
CA GLY A 92 -13.58 23.87 2.90
C GLY A 92 -12.91 22.88 1.95
N ALA A 93 -13.66 21.85 1.53
CA ALA A 93 -13.18 20.85 0.60
C ALA A 93 -12.77 21.44 -0.76
N ALA A 94 -13.60 22.33 -1.33
CA ALA A 94 -13.31 22.97 -2.62
C ALA A 94 -12.00 23.77 -2.63
N LYS A 95 -11.54 24.28 -1.47
CA LYS A 95 -10.27 25.02 -1.35
C LYS A 95 -9.06 24.12 -1.08
N LEU A 96 -9.26 22.98 -0.42
CA LEU A 96 -8.18 22.05 -0.06
C LEU A 96 -7.82 21.11 -1.20
N GLY A 97 -8.80 20.61 -1.95
CA GLY A 97 -8.54 19.75 -3.09
C GLY A 97 -9.76 18.95 -3.56
N TYR A 98 -9.51 17.71 -3.96
CA TYR A 98 -10.56 16.85 -4.50
C TYR A 98 -11.30 16.12 -3.40
N VAL A 99 -12.62 16.24 -3.39
CA VAL A 99 -13.48 15.43 -2.53
C VAL A 99 -13.36 13.97 -2.95
N VAL A 100 -12.79 13.16 -2.05
CA VAL A 100 -12.78 11.71 -2.17
C VAL A 100 -14.12 11.23 -1.66
N ARG A 101 -15.13 11.21 -2.52
CA ARG A 101 -16.37 10.52 -2.15
C ARG A 101 -16.05 9.04 -2.03
N ALA A 102 -16.19 8.51 -0.82
CA ALA A 102 -16.19 7.07 -0.56
C ALA A 102 -17.31 6.42 -1.38
N THR A 103 -16.99 6.09 -2.62
CA THR A 103 -17.93 5.40 -3.51
C THR A 103 -17.88 3.94 -3.11
N GLN A 104 -18.98 3.43 -2.56
CA GLN A 104 -19.16 2.01 -2.22
C GLN A 104 -19.22 1.10 -3.45
N LYS A 105 -19.20 1.67 -4.66
CA LYS A 105 -19.26 0.93 -5.92
C LYS A 105 -17.85 0.61 -6.39
N THR A 106 -17.56 -0.68 -6.55
CA THR A 106 -16.36 -1.15 -7.23
C THR A 106 -16.54 -1.02 -8.73
N ASP A 107 -15.61 -0.33 -9.39
CA ASP A 107 -15.53 -0.27 -10.84
C ASP A 107 -14.84 -1.54 -11.38
N PHE A 108 -15.63 -2.59 -11.57
CA PHE A 108 -15.14 -3.86 -12.12
C PHE A 108 -14.68 -3.75 -13.57
N VAL A 109 -15.17 -2.77 -14.33
CA VAL A 109 -14.77 -2.57 -15.73
C VAL A 109 -13.33 -2.08 -15.76
N PHE A 110 -13.00 -1.05 -14.96
CA PHE A 110 -11.64 -0.54 -14.87
C PHE A 110 -10.65 -1.59 -14.35
N LEU A 111 -11.03 -2.35 -13.31
CA LEU A 111 -10.22 -3.42 -12.77
C LEU A 111 -9.99 -4.55 -13.79
N GLY A 112 -11.07 -5.00 -14.45
CA GLY A 112 -11.01 -6.07 -15.46
C GLY A 112 -10.19 -5.66 -16.68
N LEU A 113 -10.33 -4.41 -17.14
CA LEU A 113 -9.54 -3.89 -18.25
C LEU A 113 -8.06 -3.80 -17.88
N GLY A 114 -7.73 -3.36 -16.67
CA GLY A 114 -6.35 -3.38 -16.16
C GLY A 114 -5.75 -4.79 -16.14
N ALA A 115 -6.51 -5.80 -15.70
CA ALA A 115 -6.07 -7.19 -15.70
C ALA A 115 -5.90 -7.75 -17.13
N LEU A 116 -6.84 -7.49 -18.03
CA LEU A 116 -6.76 -7.91 -19.43
C LEU A 116 -5.54 -7.30 -20.14
N VAL A 117 -5.34 -6.00 -19.97
CA VAL A 117 -4.18 -5.27 -20.50
C VAL A 117 -2.88 -5.82 -19.90
N GLY A 118 -2.87 -6.13 -18.61
CA GLY A 118 -1.74 -6.76 -17.94
C GLY A 118 -1.38 -8.13 -18.51
N ILE A 119 -2.38 -9.00 -18.71
CA ILE A 119 -2.17 -10.32 -19.33
C ILE A 119 -1.71 -10.17 -20.79
N ALA A 120 -2.27 -9.21 -21.54
CA ALA A 120 -1.87 -8.92 -22.91
C ALA A 120 -0.41 -8.44 -22.99
N PHE A 121 -0.01 -7.51 -22.13
CA PHE A 121 1.38 -7.06 -22.03
C PHE A 121 2.31 -8.18 -21.56
N GLY A 122 1.85 -9.08 -20.70
CA GLY A 122 2.64 -10.23 -20.24
C GLY A 122 2.95 -11.23 -21.35
N ARG A 123 2.19 -11.21 -22.46
CA ARG A 123 2.48 -11.99 -23.66
C ARG A 123 3.52 -11.35 -24.58
N LEU A 124 3.91 -10.10 -24.34
CA LEU A 124 5.00 -9.49 -25.12
C LEU A 124 6.32 -10.17 -24.75
N SER A 125 6.92 -10.80 -25.76
CA SER A 125 8.27 -11.32 -25.72
C SER A 125 9.17 -10.45 -26.59
N ALA A 126 10.35 -10.09 -26.05
CA ALA A 126 11.38 -9.39 -26.79
C ALA A 126 12.59 -10.32 -26.93
N ARG A 127 13.08 -10.47 -28.17
CA ARG A 127 14.34 -11.16 -28.44
C ARG A 127 15.49 -10.19 -28.21
N VAL A 128 16.23 -10.38 -27.12
CA VAL A 128 17.45 -9.61 -26.85
C VAL A 128 18.62 -10.58 -26.86
N GLY A 129 19.54 -10.42 -27.83
CA GLY A 129 20.78 -11.19 -27.88
C GLY A 129 20.64 -12.71 -28.10
N GLY A 130 19.56 -13.17 -28.73
CA GLY A 130 19.34 -14.61 -29.00
C GLY A 130 18.59 -15.36 -27.90
N ILE A 131 18.22 -14.69 -26.80
CA ILE A 131 17.38 -15.25 -25.74
C ILE A 131 15.98 -14.61 -25.83
N ASP A 132 14.94 -15.44 -25.85
CA ASP A 132 13.54 -14.99 -25.78
C ASP A 132 13.25 -14.50 -24.35
N VAL A 133 13.33 -13.18 -24.12
CA VAL A 133 12.97 -12.58 -22.84
C VAL A 133 11.48 -12.26 -22.85
N THR A 134 10.69 -13.09 -22.18
CA THR A 134 9.26 -12.84 -21.97
C THR A 134 9.06 -12.12 -20.64
N LEU A 135 8.25 -11.05 -20.60
CA LEU A 135 7.86 -10.43 -19.32
C LEU A 135 7.07 -11.38 -18.41
N GLY A 136 6.40 -12.36 -19.01
CA GLY A 136 5.49 -13.27 -18.31
C GLY A 136 4.19 -12.55 -17.90
N THR A 137 3.15 -13.34 -17.64
CA THR A 137 1.85 -12.81 -17.19
C THR A 137 1.98 -12.03 -15.87
N GLY A 138 2.87 -12.45 -14.97
CA GLY A 138 3.16 -11.73 -13.72
C GLY A 138 3.73 -10.33 -13.94
N GLY A 139 4.77 -10.19 -14.77
CA GLY A 139 5.39 -8.90 -15.06
C GLY A 139 4.46 -7.94 -15.79
N GLY A 140 3.69 -8.44 -16.76
CA GLY A 140 2.69 -7.64 -17.47
C GLY A 140 1.57 -7.13 -16.57
N CYS A 141 1.04 -7.98 -15.68
CA CYS A 141 0.04 -7.59 -14.68
C CYS A 141 0.57 -6.54 -13.69
N LEU A 142 1.84 -6.64 -13.28
CA LEU A 142 2.46 -5.65 -12.39
C LEU A 142 2.56 -4.28 -13.08
N LEU A 143 3.08 -4.23 -14.31
CA LEU A 143 3.20 -2.98 -15.07
C LEU A 143 1.84 -2.33 -15.34
N ALA A 144 0.84 -3.13 -15.74
CA ALA A 144 -0.51 -2.62 -15.92
C ALA A 144 -1.12 -2.14 -14.60
N GLY A 145 -0.94 -2.88 -13.50
CA GLY A 145 -1.39 -2.47 -12.17
C GLY A 145 -0.77 -1.13 -11.72
N LEU A 146 0.53 -0.94 -11.97
CA LEU A 146 1.22 0.31 -11.66
C LEU A 146 0.71 1.47 -12.53
N LEU A 147 0.51 1.24 -13.83
CA LEU A 147 -0.02 2.23 -14.76
C LEU A 147 -1.45 2.65 -14.40
N PHE A 148 -2.35 1.69 -14.18
CA PHE A 148 -3.74 1.94 -13.82
C PHE A 148 -3.85 2.55 -12.41
N GLY A 149 -2.97 2.15 -11.49
CA GLY A 149 -2.84 2.77 -10.17
C GLY A 149 -2.38 4.23 -10.25
N TRP A 150 -1.42 4.54 -11.11
CA TRP A 150 -0.97 5.91 -11.37
C TRP A 150 -2.06 6.76 -12.02
N ILE A 151 -2.78 6.22 -13.01
CA ILE A 151 -3.93 6.90 -13.65
C ILE A 151 -4.99 7.23 -12.60
N ARG A 152 -5.34 6.28 -11.73
CA ARG A 152 -6.29 6.48 -10.62
C ARG A 152 -5.81 7.53 -9.63
N SER A 153 -4.51 7.54 -9.30
CA SER A 153 -3.91 8.55 -8.43
C SER A 153 -4.04 9.97 -9.04
N ARG A 154 -3.98 10.09 -10.37
CA ARG A 154 -4.15 11.36 -11.07
C ARG A 154 -5.61 11.75 -11.28
N TYR A 155 -6.51 10.77 -11.46
CA TYR A 155 -7.94 10.95 -11.70
C TYR A 155 -8.77 10.13 -10.70
N PRO A 156 -8.99 10.63 -9.47
CA PRO A 156 -9.63 9.88 -8.38
C PRO A 156 -11.09 9.46 -8.65
N LEU A 157 -11.72 10.02 -9.70
CA LEU A 157 -13.10 9.74 -10.11
C LEU A 157 -13.26 8.48 -10.97
N ILE A 158 -12.16 7.91 -11.48
CA ILE A 158 -12.17 6.74 -12.37
C ILE A 158 -11.55 5.55 -11.62
N GLY A 159 -12.14 4.36 -11.75
CA GLY A 159 -11.57 3.16 -11.12
C GLY A 159 -11.75 3.12 -9.61
N SER A 160 -12.93 3.48 -9.09
CA SER A 160 -13.21 3.41 -7.65
C SER A 160 -13.11 1.96 -7.18
N LEU A 161 -12.20 1.73 -6.24
CA LEU A 161 -12.06 0.45 -5.54
C LEU A 161 -12.03 0.75 -4.04
N PRO A 162 -13.12 0.47 -3.31
CA PRO A 162 -13.17 0.59 -1.85
C PRO A 162 -12.05 -0.21 -1.19
N SER A 163 -11.51 0.29 -0.07
CA SER A 163 -10.44 -0.39 0.68
C SER A 163 -10.83 -1.81 1.11
N ALA A 164 -12.06 -2.00 1.58
CA ALA A 164 -12.59 -3.31 1.96
C ALA A 164 -12.64 -4.28 0.76
N ALA A 165 -13.08 -3.82 -0.42
CA ALA A 165 -13.09 -4.66 -1.63
C ALA A 165 -11.67 -5.01 -2.09
N ALA A 166 -10.72 -4.06 -1.98
CA ALA A 166 -9.32 -4.31 -2.29
C ALA A 166 -8.70 -5.36 -1.33
N GLN A 167 -9.03 -5.31 -0.04
CA GLN A 167 -8.59 -6.30 0.94
C GLN A 167 -9.13 -7.69 0.62
N ILE A 168 -10.44 -7.82 0.38
CA ILE A 168 -11.05 -9.10 -0.01
C ILE A 168 -10.38 -9.66 -1.27
N LEU A 169 -10.13 -8.83 -2.28
CA LEU A 169 -9.49 -9.27 -3.52
C LEU A 169 -8.04 -9.72 -3.29
N LYS A 170 -7.28 -9.02 -2.44
CA LYS A 170 -5.91 -9.39 -2.05
C LYS A 170 -5.90 -10.73 -1.32
N ASP A 171 -6.76 -10.90 -0.32
CA ASP A 171 -6.80 -12.11 0.50
C ASP A 171 -7.29 -13.31 -0.30
N PHE A 172 -8.35 -13.13 -1.10
CA PHE A 172 -8.86 -14.17 -1.99
C PHE A 172 -7.83 -14.57 -3.05
N GLY A 173 -7.19 -13.59 -3.69
CA GLY A 173 -6.15 -13.82 -4.69
C GLY A 173 -4.94 -14.56 -4.10
N LEU A 174 -4.51 -14.17 -2.91
CA LEU A 174 -3.44 -14.84 -2.18
C LEU A 174 -3.80 -16.29 -1.82
N CYS A 175 -4.96 -16.52 -1.21
CA CYS A 175 -5.42 -17.87 -0.86
C CYS A 175 -5.53 -18.77 -2.10
N THR A 176 -6.07 -18.24 -3.19
CA THR A 176 -6.19 -18.97 -4.46
C THR A 176 -4.82 -19.27 -5.06
N PHE A 177 -3.89 -18.32 -5.01
CA PHE A 177 -2.51 -18.51 -5.48
C PHE A 177 -1.79 -19.60 -4.68
N ILE A 178 -1.84 -19.54 -3.35
CA ILE A 178 -1.23 -20.56 -2.47
C ILE A 178 -1.85 -21.93 -2.74
N ALA A 179 -3.18 -22.01 -2.87
CA ALA A 179 -3.87 -23.26 -3.17
C ALA A 179 -3.44 -23.84 -4.53
N ALA A 180 -3.43 -23.01 -5.58
CA ALA A 180 -3.08 -23.45 -6.93
C ALA A 180 -1.60 -23.89 -7.04
N VAL A 181 -0.67 -23.13 -6.44
CA VAL A 181 0.75 -23.50 -6.38
C VAL A 181 0.95 -24.76 -5.55
N GLY A 182 0.29 -24.88 -4.39
CA GLY A 182 0.37 -26.07 -3.54
C GLY A 182 -0.16 -27.33 -4.22
N LEU A 183 -1.28 -27.23 -4.94
CA LEU A 183 -1.83 -28.33 -5.74
C LEU A 183 -0.91 -28.71 -6.91
N SER A 184 -0.34 -27.73 -7.61
CA SER A 184 0.50 -27.98 -8.79
C SER A 184 1.86 -28.56 -8.39
N ALA A 185 2.51 -27.99 -7.36
CA ALA A 185 3.83 -28.41 -6.91
C ALA A 185 3.79 -29.62 -5.94
N GLY A 186 2.63 -29.97 -5.39
CA GLY A 186 2.51 -31.01 -4.37
C GLY A 186 2.91 -32.41 -4.87
N ALA A 187 2.51 -32.77 -6.08
CA ALA A 187 2.87 -34.06 -6.68
C ALA A 187 4.39 -34.16 -6.94
N ASP A 188 4.98 -33.08 -7.46
CA ASP A 188 6.42 -33.00 -7.71
C ASP A 188 7.19 -33.01 -6.39
N ALA A 189 6.74 -32.28 -5.36
CA ALA A 189 7.37 -32.28 -4.04
C ALA A 189 7.45 -33.70 -3.46
N ILE A 190 6.39 -34.51 -3.56
CA ILE A 190 6.41 -35.90 -3.09
C ILE A 190 7.41 -36.74 -3.89
N ARG A 191 7.49 -36.54 -5.22
CA ARG A 191 8.48 -37.23 -6.07
C ARG A 191 9.91 -36.85 -5.68
N LEU A 192 10.20 -35.56 -5.56
CA LEU A 192 11.54 -35.08 -5.20
C LEU A 192 11.95 -35.49 -3.78
N ILE A 193 11.01 -35.53 -2.82
CA ILE A 193 11.30 -36.03 -1.46
C ILE A 193 11.63 -37.53 -1.49
N ARG A 194 11.01 -38.32 -2.38
CA ARG A 194 11.38 -39.75 -2.54
C ARG A 194 12.76 -39.93 -3.17
N GLU A 195 13.14 -39.05 -4.08
CA GLU A 195 14.41 -39.12 -4.81
C GLU A 195 15.60 -38.57 -4.00
N TYR A 196 15.45 -37.36 -3.45
CA TYR A 196 16.51 -36.64 -2.73
C TYR A 196 16.40 -36.78 -1.20
N GLY A 197 15.36 -37.43 -0.69
CA GLY A 197 15.16 -37.64 0.74
C GLY A 197 14.94 -36.33 1.51
N VAL A 198 15.36 -36.34 2.78
CA VAL A 198 15.22 -35.21 3.73
C VAL A 198 16.14 -34.03 3.38
N ALA A 199 17.11 -34.22 2.47
CA ALA A 199 18.00 -33.15 2.04
C ALA A 199 17.26 -32.02 1.32
N LEU A 200 16.18 -32.34 0.60
CA LEU A 200 15.42 -31.36 -0.19
C LEU A 200 14.65 -30.35 0.69
N PRO A 201 13.87 -30.77 1.71
CA PRO A 201 13.29 -29.84 2.68
C PRO A 201 14.33 -29.00 3.42
N ILE A 202 15.44 -29.60 3.84
CA ILE A 202 16.50 -28.89 4.57
C ILE A 202 17.15 -27.84 3.66
N ALA A 203 17.45 -28.18 2.41
CA ALA A 203 17.99 -27.23 1.45
C ALA A 203 17.01 -26.05 1.23
N GLY A 204 15.71 -26.33 1.10
CA GLY A 204 14.69 -25.28 0.99
C GLY A 204 14.64 -24.34 2.20
N ILE A 205 14.71 -24.90 3.42
CA ILE A 205 14.80 -24.12 4.66
C ILE A 205 16.06 -23.26 4.65
N VAL A 206 17.23 -23.82 4.34
CA VAL A 206 18.51 -23.10 4.35
C VAL A 206 18.54 -22.00 3.30
N ILE A 207 18.03 -22.26 2.09
CA ILE A 207 17.97 -21.28 0.99
C ILE A 207 16.97 -20.15 1.29
N THR A 208 15.92 -20.42 2.09
CA THR A 208 14.92 -19.40 2.46
C THR A 208 15.37 -18.59 3.70
N LEU A 209 15.78 -19.27 4.76
CA LEU A 209 16.22 -18.64 6.01
C LEU A 209 17.60 -18.00 5.90
N GLY A 210 18.52 -18.57 5.12
CA GLY A 210 19.89 -18.08 4.98
C GLY A 210 19.92 -16.62 4.54
N PRO A 211 19.35 -16.25 3.36
CA PRO A 211 19.29 -14.87 2.91
C PRO A 211 18.53 -13.94 3.85
N ALA A 212 17.46 -14.45 4.49
CA ALA A 212 16.67 -13.68 5.45
C ALA A 212 17.49 -13.31 6.69
N LEU A 213 18.22 -14.27 7.27
CA LEU A 213 19.09 -14.07 8.43
C LEU A 213 20.29 -13.20 8.09
N VAL A 214 20.92 -13.43 6.93
CA VAL A 214 22.02 -12.59 6.45
C VAL A 214 21.55 -11.15 6.29
N SER A 215 20.38 -10.93 5.69
CA SER A 215 19.78 -9.60 5.57
C SER A 215 19.45 -8.97 6.91
N LEU A 216 18.99 -9.76 7.89
CA LEU A 216 18.72 -9.30 9.25
C LEU A 216 20.01 -8.84 9.93
N VAL A 217 21.09 -9.63 9.83
CA VAL A 217 22.40 -9.29 10.43
C VAL A 217 22.98 -8.05 9.76
N ILE A 218 23.06 -8.02 8.42
CA ILE A 218 23.61 -6.89 7.67
C ILE A 218 22.78 -5.62 7.92
N GLY A 219 21.45 -5.73 7.84
CA GLY A 219 20.57 -4.60 8.04
C GLY A 219 20.64 -4.01 9.45
N ARG A 220 20.85 -4.85 10.47
CA ARG A 220 20.98 -4.41 11.87
C ARG A 220 22.38 -3.88 12.19
N TRP A 221 23.44 -4.58 11.78
CA TRP A 221 24.81 -4.26 12.18
C TRP A 221 25.52 -3.29 11.24
N LEU A 222 25.35 -3.45 9.92
CA LEU A 222 26.01 -2.60 8.93
C LEU A 222 25.19 -1.34 8.63
N LEU A 223 23.89 -1.51 8.36
CA LEU A 223 23.01 -0.42 7.91
C LEU A 223 22.27 0.28 9.06
N LYS A 224 22.31 -0.27 10.28
CA LYS A 224 21.68 0.28 11.51
C LYS A 224 20.21 0.68 11.31
N LEU A 225 19.47 -0.08 10.52
CA LEU A 225 18.07 0.21 10.21
C LEU A 225 17.16 -0.05 11.42
N GLU A 226 16.09 0.72 11.54
CA GLU A 226 15.04 0.46 12.52
C GLU A 226 14.33 -0.86 12.22
N VAL A 227 13.93 -1.57 13.28
CA VAL A 227 13.35 -2.93 13.19
C VAL A 227 12.13 -2.99 12.25
N PRO A 228 11.14 -2.06 12.32
CA PRO A 228 9.99 -2.11 11.42
C PRO A 228 10.39 -2.00 9.94
N MET A 229 11.32 -1.09 9.64
CA MET A 229 11.81 -0.86 8.27
C MET A 229 12.65 -2.05 7.77
N LEU A 230 13.49 -2.64 8.63
CA LEU A 230 14.30 -3.81 8.31
C LEU A 230 13.43 -5.03 7.99
N LEU A 231 12.43 -5.32 8.83
CA LEU A 231 11.50 -6.43 8.60
C LEU A 231 10.67 -6.21 7.33
N GLY A 232 10.29 -4.97 7.04
CA GLY A 232 9.64 -4.61 5.78
C GLY A 232 10.54 -4.84 4.57
N ALA A 233 11.81 -4.45 4.65
CA ALA A 233 12.81 -4.72 3.62
C ALA A 233 12.99 -6.22 3.40
N ILE A 234 12.99 -7.03 4.47
CA ILE A 234 13.06 -8.49 4.38
C ILE A 234 11.79 -9.10 3.76
N ALA A 235 10.61 -8.60 4.09
CA ALA A 235 9.38 -9.03 3.43
C ALA A 235 9.42 -8.73 1.91
N GLY A 236 9.95 -7.56 1.53
CA GLY A 236 10.07 -7.16 0.13
C GLY A 236 11.12 -7.97 -0.64
N GLN A 237 12.25 -8.32 -0.02
CA GLN A 237 13.27 -9.15 -0.65
C GLN A 237 12.70 -10.52 -1.07
N GLN A 238 11.87 -11.12 -0.20
CA GLN A 238 11.21 -12.41 -0.44
C GLN A 238 9.96 -12.29 -1.31
N CYS A 239 9.64 -11.09 -1.81
CA CYS A 239 8.41 -10.81 -2.54
C CYS A 239 7.14 -11.23 -1.79
N SER A 240 7.17 -11.21 -0.46
CA SER A 240 6.08 -11.71 0.38
C SER A 240 5.14 -10.59 0.78
N THR A 241 4.13 -10.35 -0.06
CA THR A 241 3.00 -9.46 0.24
C THR A 241 2.25 -9.85 1.54
N PRO A 242 2.08 -11.14 1.89
CA PRO A 242 1.46 -11.53 3.16
C PRO A 242 2.29 -11.11 4.37
N ALA A 243 3.62 -11.23 4.29
CA ALA A 243 4.51 -10.87 5.38
C ALA A 243 4.44 -9.36 5.68
N ILE A 244 4.40 -8.50 4.66
CA ILE A 244 4.25 -7.05 4.88
C ILE A 244 2.86 -6.70 5.42
N SER A 245 1.78 -7.35 4.93
CA SER A 245 0.43 -7.13 5.46
C SER A 245 0.34 -7.49 6.95
N ALA A 246 0.90 -8.64 7.35
CA ALA A 246 0.98 -9.04 8.75
C ALA A 246 1.83 -8.07 9.59
N LEU A 247 2.96 -7.62 9.05
CA LEU A 247 3.87 -6.70 9.73
C LEU A 247 3.22 -5.31 9.96
N VAL A 248 2.50 -4.77 8.96
CA VAL A 248 1.73 -3.53 9.10
C VAL A 248 0.60 -3.71 10.14
N GLY A 249 -0.08 -4.86 10.14
CA GLY A 249 -1.08 -5.19 11.14
C GLY A 249 -0.54 -5.21 12.58
N VAL A 250 0.66 -5.76 12.78
CA VAL A 250 1.32 -5.83 14.10
C VAL A 250 1.92 -4.49 14.52
N THR A 251 2.50 -3.73 13.59
CA THR A 251 3.14 -2.43 13.88
C THR A 251 2.16 -1.28 14.00
N GLY A 252 0.95 -1.41 13.43
CA GLY A 252 -0.09 -0.39 13.47
C GLY A 252 0.24 0.89 12.68
N ASN A 253 1.32 0.90 11.90
CA ASN A 253 1.74 2.04 11.09
C ASN A 253 2.40 1.59 9.78
N SER A 254 2.60 2.54 8.86
CA SER A 254 3.15 2.27 7.52
C SER A 254 4.69 2.31 7.46
N THR A 255 5.40 2.44 8.58
CA THR A 255 6.88 2.47 8.61
C THR A 255 7.52 1.27 7.90
N PRO A 256 7.02 0.02 8.04
CA PRO A 256 7.58 -1.11 7.31
C PRO A 256 7.44 -1.03 5.79
N VAL A 257 6.42 -0.32 5.29
CA VAL A 257 6.13 -0.20 3.84
C VAL A 257 7.25 0.54 3.12
N ILE A 258 7.94 1.45 3.82
CA ILE A 258 9.08 2.20 3.29
C ILE A 258 10.19 1.24 2.85
N GLY A 259 10.56 0.30 3.73
CA GLY A 259 11.58 -0.72 3.43
C GLY A 259 11.11 -1.72 2.38
N TYR A 260 9.84 -2.13 2.44
CA TYR A 260 9.24 -3.08 1.49
C TYR A 260 9.25 -2.55 0.06
N THR A 261 8.88 -1.29 -0.15
CA THR A 261 8.64 -0.74 -1.50
C THR A 261 9.88 -0.82 -2.38
N ILE A 262 11.04 -0.45 -1.86
CA ILE A 262 12.30 -0.44 -2.61
C ILE A 262 12.78 -1.86 -2.88
N THR A 263 12.82 -2.72 -1.86
CA THR A 263 13.31 -4.09 -2.03
C THR A 263 12.39 -4.93 -2.89
N TYR A 264 11.08 -4.75 -2.77
CA TYR A 264 10.08 -5.40 -3.61
C TYR A 264 10.19 -4.98 -5.08
N ALA A 265 10.39 -3.68 -5.36
CA ALA A 265 10.60 -3.20 -6.72
C ALA A 265 11.86 -3.80 -7.36
N LEU A 266 12.98 -3.83 -6.61
CA LEU A 266 14.22 -4.44 -7.07
C LEU A 266 14.06 -5.95 -7.31
N SER A 267 13.44 -6.68 -6.38
CA SER A 267 13.22 -8.12 -6.54
C SER A 267 12.35 -8.44 -7.77
N ASN A 268 11.30 -7.66 -8.02
CA ASN A 268 10.44 -7.87 -9.20
C ASN A 268 11.13 -7.58 -10.54
N VAL A 269 12.21 -6.79 -10.55
CA VAL A 269 13.01 -6.56 -11.76
C VAL A 269 14.12 -7.60 -11.89
N LEU A 270 14.81 -7.91 -10.79
CA LEU A 270 15.92 -8.85 -10.77
C LEU A 270 15.46 -10.29 -11.00
N LEU A 271 14.36 -10.71 -10.39
CA LEU A 271 13.91 -12.11 -10.43
C LEU A 271 13.60 -12.58 -11.87
N PRO A 272 12.84 -11.83 -12.71
CA PRO A 272 12.66 -12.19 -14.11
C PRO A 272 13.95 -12.12 -14.93
N LEU A 273 14.89 -11.24 -14.57
CA LEU A 273 16.17 -11.11 -15.27
C LEU A 273 17.13 -12.27 -14.96
N MET A 274 17.08 -12.80 -13.74
CA MET A 274 17.93 -13.92 -13.30
C MET A 274 17.66 -15.21 -14.07
N GLY A 275 16.42 -15.48 -14.49
CA GLY A 275 16.10 -16.68 -15.27
C GLY A 275 16.89 -16.77 -16.58
N PRO A 276 16.74 -15.81 -17.51
CA PRO A 276 17.52 -15.73 -18.74
C PRO A 276 19.03 -15.66 -18.49
N LEU A 277 19.47 -14.97 -17.44
CA LEU A 277 20.88 -14.78 -17.13
C LEU A 277 21.53 -16.08 -16.64
N MET A 278 20.84 -16.84 -15.79
CA MET A 278 21.25 -18.19 -15.36
C MET A 278 21.28 -19.17 -16.53
N VAL A 279 20.26 -19.18 -17.39
CA VAL A 279 20.21 -20.03 -18.58
C VAL A 279 21.33 -19.66 -19.56
N GLY A 280 21.57 -18.37 -19.77
CA GLY A 280 22.66 -17.86 -20.60
C GLY A 280 24.04 -18.25 -20.07
N LEU A 281 24.27 -18.12 -18.76
CA LEU A 281 25.50 -18.57 -18.10
C LEU A 281 25.68 -20.10 -18.20
N ALA A 282 24.62 -20.88 -17.94
CA ALA A 282 24.65 -22.33 -18.05
C ALA A 282 24.97 -22.77 -19.49
N SER A 283 24.34 -22.16 -20.51
CA SER A 283 24.61 -22.45 -21.93
C SER A 283 26.03 -22.12 -22.38
N LYS A 284 26.72 -21.22 -21.66
CA LYS A 284 28.14 -20.91 -21.90
C LYS A 284 29.10 -21.85 -21.16
N MET A 285 28.59 -22.54 -20.13
CA MET A 285 29.37 -23.45 -19.29
C MET A 285 29.21 -24.94 -19.67
N GLY A 286 28.26 -25.28 -20.57
CA GLY A 286 28.07 -26.63 -21.11
C GLY A 286 26.72 -26.83 -21.76
#